data_AF-A0A249PDX7-F1
#
_entry.id   AF-A0A249PDX7-F1
#
_cell.length_a   1.000
_cell.length_b   1.000
_cell.length_c   1.000
_cell.angle_alpha   90.00
_cell.angle_beta   90.00
_cell.angle_gamma   90.00
#
_symmetry.space_group_name_H-M   'P 1'
#
loop_
_entity.id
_entity.type
_entity.pdbx_description
1 polymer ?
#
loop_
_entity_poly.entity_id
_entity_poly.type
_entity_poly.pdbx_seq_one_letter_code
_entity_poly.pdbx_strand_id
1 'polypeptide(L)'
;MRFRNLVVTAAVAAALAGCTNETLDSVNISNVKNKTEYQLSSKMVSKMRELGMQKSSPILLRIFKEEGTLEVWKANTASRFQLLKSYKICAWSGKLGPKVKEGDRQAPEGFYPLYPHQMNPNSSYYLAINTGYPNAYDKANNRSGTHLMIHGACSSSGCYSMTDEQIIEIFALARDAFRGGQENIQLQAFPFRMTAENMARHRDNPNIEFWKMLKAGYDQFEVTKRPPQVNVCERKYVFNQQSEGTFNPAGQCPAMSSPPALQVAMANYENDYKRDYDKALKKFEGMVWYEPTEAERKAVVAEQRKGRELAYAPTGTSLDAGKLIKVSDLERKLAEEKQAEEARQATLIQKEALERTTREGGTVPVPQPNPVARPVEQATLQTAPARRSFWNLFSNGDPVTPRPPAQAQEQVAGPPAPAQQPAASDTAASASAAENPQVATAPAGGGQAIPAEQPAPEQPKKRPFWKIWGN
;
A
#
# COMPACT_ATOMS: atom_id res chain seq x y z
N MET A 1 -29.59 -40.55 17.63
CA MET A 1 -30.32 -39.29 17.32
C MET A 1 -29.61 -38.00 17.79
N ARG A 2 -28.55 -38.03 18.61
CA ARG A 2 -27.91 -36.80 19.14
C ARG A 2 -26.90 -36.12 18.19
N PHE A 3 -26.35 -36.82 17.21
CA PHE A 3 -25.40 -36.24 16.24
C PHE A 3 -26.07 -35.45 15.11
N ARG A 4 -27.27 -35.85 14.65
CA ARG A 4 -28.01 -35.11 13.62
C ARG A 4 -28.44 -33.72 14.11
N ASN A 5 -28.78 -33.59 15.39
CA ASN A 5 -29.20 -32.32 15.97
C ASN A 5 -28.03 -31.34 16.16
N LEU A 6 -26.80 -31.84 16.38
CA LEU A 6 -25.58 -31.01 16.49
C LEU A 6 -25.11 -30.47 15.12
N VAL A 7 -25.23 -31.28 14.05
CA VAL A 7 -24.87 -30.84 12.70
C VAL A 7 -25.86 -29.78 12.17
N VAL A 8 -27.15 -29.93 12.48
CA VAL A 8 -28.18 -28.97 12.07
C VAL A 8 -28.05 -27.64 12.83
N THR A 9 -27.69 -27.66 14.11
CA THR A 9 -27.46 -26.41 14.88
C THR A 9 -26.18 -25.68 14.45
N ALA A 10 -25.11 -26.41 14.10
CA ALA A 10 -23.89 -25.80 13.56
C ALA A 10 -24.10 -25.17 12.17
N ALA A 11 -24.92 -25.78 11.32
CA ALA A 11 -25.24 -25.26 9.98
C ALA A 11 -26.10 -23.99 10.02
N VAL A 12 -27.04 -23.88 10.98
CA VAL A 12 -27.87 -22.67 11.16
C VAL A 12 -27.05 -21.52 11.75
N ALA A 13 -26.11 -21.80 12.67
CA ALA A 13 -25.19 -20.79 13.20
C ALA A 13 -24.21 -20.26 12.14
N ALA A 14 -23.73 -21.13 11.24
CA ALA A 14 -22.86 -20.72 10.13
C ALA A 14 -23.60 -19.89 9.07
N ALA A 15 -24.88 -20.15 8.82
CA ALA A 15 -25.71 -19.36 7.91
C ALA A 15 -26.00 -17.94 8.44
N LEU A 16 -26.04 -17.75 9.77
CA LEU A 16 -26.26 -16.44 10.39
C LEU A 16 -24.98 -15.58 10.51
N ALA A 17 -23.79 -16.17 10.36
CA ALA A 17 -22.53 -15.43 10.31
C ALA A 17 -22.20 -14.88 8.90
N GLY A 18 -22.92 -15.34 7.85
CA GLY A 18 -22.71 -14.94 6.46
C GLY A 18 -23.50 -13.71 6.00
N CYS A 19 -24.45 -13.21 6.80
CA CYS A 19 -25.18 -11.98 6.52
C CYS A 19 -24.52 -10.82 7.27
N THR A 20 -23.53 -10.19 6.66
CA THR A 20 -22.99 -8.93 7.17
C THR A 20 -24.10 -7.89 7.30
N ASN A 21 -24.35 -7.40 8.51
CA ASN A 21 -25.25 -6.27 8.82
C ASN A 21 -24.86 -4.92 8.15
N GLU A 22 -23.92 -4.93 7.21
CA GLU A 22 -23.41 -3.77 6.49
C GLU A 22 -24.47 -3.12 5.57
N THR A 23 -25.46 -3.88 5.08
CA THR A 23 -26.49 -3.38 4.16
C THR A 23 -27.61 -2.61 4.85
N LEU A 24 -27.74 -2.69 6.18
CA LEU A 24 -28.77 -1.98 6.94
C LEU A 24 -28.29 -0.64 7.52
N ASP A 25 -27.00 -0.33 7.39
CA ASP A 25 -26.37 0.89 7.92
C ASP A 25 -25.95 1.89 6.83
N SER A 26 -26.29 1.63 5.56
CA SER A 26 -25.99 2.54 4.46
C SER A 26 -26.90 3.77 4.50
N VAL A 27 -26.30 4.95 4.37
CA VAL A 27 -27.03 6.22 4.25
C VAL A 27 -27.87 6.21 2.96
N ASN A 28 -29.14 6.59 3.05
CA ASN A 28 -29.95 6.80 1.84
C ASN A 28 -29.70 8.21 1.28
N ILE A 29 -28.84 8.31 0.26
CA ILE A 29 -28.43 9.59 -0.35
C ILE A 29 -29.63 10.36 -0.94
N SER A 30 -30.66 9.68 -1.45
CA SER A 30 -31.82 10.33 -2.06
C SER A 30 -32.61 11.22 -1.08
N ASN A 31 -32.50 10.94 0.22
CA ASN A 31 -33.18 11.70 1.27
C ASN A 31 -32.31 12.83 1.86
N VAL A 32 -31.07 12.99 1.39
CA VAL A 32 -30.14 14.00 1.88
C VAL A 32 -30.46 15.35 1.21
N LYS A 33 -31.10 16.25 1.95
CA LYS A 33 -31.39 17.62 1.49
C LYS A 33 -30.15 18.51 1.40
N ASN A 34 -29.23 18.35 2.36
CA ASN A 34 -28.00 19.12 2.42
C ASN A 34 -26.84 18.20 2.82
N LYS A 35 -25.95 17.94 1.86
CA LYS A 35 -24.80 17.04 2.03
C LYS A 35 -23.74 17.60 3.01
N THR A 36 -23.61 18.92 3.13
CA THR A 36 -22.60 19.53 4.01
C THR A 36 -23.07 19.64 5.45
N GLU A 37 -24.38 19.73 5.67
CA GLU A 37 -25.02 19.75 7.00
C GLU A 37 -25.64 18.41 7.40
N TYR A 38 -25.26 17.33 6.71
CA TYR A 38 -25.72 15.98 7.02
C TYR A 38 -25.51 15.65 8.50
N GLN A 39 -26.56 15.14 9.13
CA GLN A 39 -26.54 14.72 10.52
C GLN A 39 -26.31 13.21 10.58
N LEU A 40 -25.37 12.78 11.42
CA LEU A 40 -25.08 11.37 11.62
C LEU A 40 -26.34 10.62 12.07
N SER A 41 -26.49 9.38 11.60
CA SER A 41 -27.63 8.53 11.93
C SER A 41 -27.78 8.33 13.45
N SER A 42 -29.00 8.10 13.92
CA SER A 42 -29.28 7.81 15.33
C SER A 42 -28.50 6.60 15.85
N LYS A 43 -28.28 5.60 14.98
CA LYS A 43 -27.45 4.42 15.27
C LYS A 43 -25.98 4.80 15.49
N MET A 44 -25.40 5.59 14.59
CA MET A 44 -24.03 6.08 14.74
C MET A 44 -23.86 6.90 16.03
N VAL A 45 -24.79 7.82 16.30
CA VAL A 45 -24.77 8.64 17.52
C VAL A 45 -24.93 7.79 18.78
N SER A 46 -25.75 6.73 18.74
CA SER A 46 -25.91 5.82 19.88
C SER A 46 -24.64 5.01 20.13
N LYS A 47 -24.01 4.49 19.07
CA LYS A 47 -22.70 3.82 19.15
C LYS A 47 -21.63 4.73 19.75
N MET A 48 -21.58 6.00 19.34
CA MET A 48 -20.67 6.98 19.94
C MET A 48 -20.91 7.14 21.43
N ARG A 49 -22.17 7.27 21.86
CA ARG A 49 -22.55 7.40 23.27
C ARG A 49 -22.13 6.18 24.08
N GLU A 50 -22.34 4.97 23.57
CA GLU A 50 -21.91 3.71 24.18
C GLU A 50 -20.39 3.65 24.36
N LEU A 51 -19.63 4.15 23.39
CA LEU A 51 -18.16 4.21 23.44
C LEU A 51 -17.61 5.44 24.18
N GLY A 52 -18.47 6.27 24.78
CA GLY A 52 -18.05 7.48 25.49
C GLY A 52 -17.41 8.53 24.57
N MET A 53 -17.83 8.61 23.31
CA MET A 53 -17.33 9.57 22.32
C MET A 53 -18.36 10.69 22.13
N GLN A 54 -17.96 11.95 22.32
CA GLN A 54 -18.87 13.06 22.02
C GLN A 54 -18.87 13.32 20.51
N LYS A 55 -19.97 13.82 19.94
CA LYS A 55 -20.05 14.10 18.49
C LYS A 55 -18.90 14.99 18.00
N SER A 56 -18.56 16.01 18.78
CA SER A 56 -17.49 16.97 18.52
C SER A 56 -16.08 16.51 18.93
N SER A 57 -15.91 15.31 19.51
CA SER A 57 -14.59 14.84 19.94
C SER A 57 -13.62 14.69 18.74
N PRO A 58 -12.32 14.91 18.94
CA PRO A 58 -11.32 14.76 17.89
C PRO A 58 -11.35 13.38 17.20
N ILE A 59 -11.06 13.37 15.90
CA ILE A 59 -10.93 12.15 15.09
C ILE A 59 -9.54 12.00 14.46
N LEU A 60 -9.22 10.76 14.10
CA LEU A 60 -8.04 10.34 13.37
C LEU A 60 -8.51 9.46 12.21
N LEU A 61 -7.92 9.60 11.04
CA LEU A 61 -8.20 8.75 9.89
C LEU A 61 -7.01 7.81 9.65
N ARG A 62 -7.27 6.52 9.45
CA ARG A 62 -6.24 5.55 9.05
C ARG A 62 -6.66 4.86 7.77
N ILE A 63 -5.78 4.80 6.80
CA ILE A 63 -6.00 4.11 5.53
C ILE A 63 -5.04 2.93 5.44
N PHE A 64 -5.58 1.81 4.99
CA PHE A 64 -4.86 0.57 4.75
C PHE A 64 -5.09 0.15 3.30
N LYS A 65 -4.09 0.35 2.44
CA LYS A 65 -4.21 0.14 0.99
C LYS A 65 -4.44 -1.32 0.64
N GLU A 66 -3.67 -2.22 1.24
CA GLU A 66 -3.73 -3.65 0.97
C GLU A 66 -5.13 -4.21 1.31
N GLU A 67 -5.64 -3.87 2.50
CA GLU A 67 -6.97 -4.20 3.00
C GLU A 67 -8.10 -3.41 2.29
N GLY A 68 -7.76 -2.35 1.55
CA GLY A 68 -8.75 -1.44 0.96
C GLY A 68 -9.70 -0.86 2.00
N THR A 69 -9.18 -0.36 3.13
CA THR A 69 -10.00 0.08 4.28
C THR A 69 -9.59 1.47 4.76
N LEU A 70 -10.58 2.32 5.06
CA LEU A 70 -10.44 3.57 5.79
C LEU A 70 -11.10 3.43 7.15
N GLU A 71 -10.38 3.71 8.22
CA GLU A 71 -10.88 3.69 9.59
C GLU A 71 -11.02 5.11 10.14
N VAL A 72 -12.14 5.38 10.79
CA VAL A 72 -12.32 6.56 11.63
C VAL A 72 -12.14 6.15 13.08
N TRP A 73 -11.10 6.69 13.70
CA TRP A 73 -10.84 6.58 15.13
C TRP A 73 -11.28 7.87 15.81
N LYS A 74 -11.89 7.78 16.98
CA LYS A 74 -12.43 8.94 17.69
C LYS A 74 -12.02 8.91 19.15
N ALA A 75 -11.68 10.09 19.69
CA ALA A 75 -11.34 10.24 21.09
C ALA A 75 -12.57 10.00 21.97
N ASN A 76 -12.41 9.18 23.01
CA ASN A 76 -13.39 9.05 24.09
C ASN A 76 -13.16 10.11 25.18
N THR A 77 -13.97 10.07 26.24
CA THR A 77 -13.86 10.95 27.41
C THR A 77 -12.51 10.91 28.13
N ALA A 78 -11.73 9.84 27.98
CA ALA A 78 -10.37 9.71 28.53
C ALA A 78 -9.27 10.20 27.55
N SER A 79 -9.65 10.86 26.45
CA SER A 79 -8.74 11.31 25.39
C SER A 79 -7.88 10.16 24.81
N ARG A 80 -8.44 8.95 24.76
CA ARG A 80 -7.88 7.79 24.06
C ARG A 80 -8.71 7.54 22.81
N PHE A 81 -8.04 7.31 21.69
CA PHE A 81 -8.69 7.03 20.42
C PHE A 81 -9.09 5.57 20.35
N GLN A 82 -10.36 5.33 20.02
CA GLN A 82 -10.86 3.98 19.74
C GLN A 82 -11.51 3.98 18.36
N LEU A 83 -11.53 2.80 17.73
CA LEU A 83 -12.14 2.62 16.41
C LEU A 83 -13.64 2.88 16.51
N LEU A 84 -14.12 3.89 15.79
CA LEU A 84 -15.55 4.16 15.69
C LEU A 84 -16.17 3.34 14.56
N LYS A 85 -15.59 3.40 13.36
CA LYS A 85 -16.09 2.69 12.18
C LYS A 85 -14.99 2.47 11.15
N SER A 86 -15.12 1.38 10.40
CA SER A 86 -14.29 1.06 9.25
C SER A 86 -15.15 1.14 7.98
N TYR A 87 -14.57 1.65 6.90
CA TYR A 87 -15.20 1.86 5.61
C TYR A 87 -14.38 1.17 4.54
N LYS A 88 -15.01 0.36 3.70
CA LYS A 88 -14.34 -0.22 2.53
C LYS A 88 -14.05 0.89 1.52
N ILE A 89 -12.78 1.05 1.14
CA ILE A 89 -12.35 1.91 0.04
C ILE A 89 -12.84 1.27 -1.25
N CYS A 90 -13.58 2.04 -2.05
CA CYS A 90 -14.15 1.56 -3.29
C CYS A 90 -13.10 1.45 -4.40
N ALA A 91 -12.21 2.44 -4.49
CA ALA A 91 -11.09 2.40 -5.42
C ALA A 91 -9.85 3.17 -4.95
N TRP A 92 -8.68 2.65 -5.30
CA TRP A 92 -7.40 3.37 -5.22
C TRP A 92 -6.47 2.89 -6.34
N SER A 93 -5.63 3.81 -6.85
CA SER A 93 -4.77 3.56 -8.01
C SER A 93 -3.34 3.17 -7.64
N GLY A 94 -2.69 2.45 -8.55
CA GLY A 94 -1.30 2.01 -8.40
C GLY A 94 -1.17 0.71 -7.61
N LYS A 95 -0.01 0.55 -6.96
CA LYS A 95 0.35 -0.62 -6.11
C LYS A 95 0.63 -0.17 -4.67
N LEU A 96 1.00 -1.10 -3.79
CA LEU A 96 1.61 -0.71 -2.51
C LEU A 96 2.93 0.04 -2.74
N GLY A 97 3.13 1.10 -1.97
CA GLY A 97 4.23 2.05 -2.10
C GLY A 97 3.78 3.52 -2.12
N PRO A 98 4.70 4.44 -1.81
CA PRO A 98 4.40 5.87 -1.76
C PRO A 98 4.21 6.48 -3.16
N LYS A 99 3.44 7.56 -3.23
CA LYS A 99 3.44 8.46 -4.39
C LYS A 99 4.77 9.21 -4.46
N VAL A 100 5.33 9.37 -5.66
CA VAL A 100 6.64 10.03 -5.85
C VAL A 100 6.55 11.20 -6.83
N LYS A 101 5.76 11.09 -7.90
CA LYS A 101 5.69 12.14 -8.94
C LYS A 101 4.28 12.37 -9.45
N GLU A 102 4.04 13.54 -10.01
CA GLU A 102 2.76 13.80 -10.68
C GLU A 102 2.53 12.82 -11.83
N GLY A 103 1.28 12.36 -11.98
CA GLY A 103 0.91 11.43 -13.04
C GLY A 103 1.35 9.96 -12.85
N ASP A 104 2.03 9.60 -11.76
CA ASP A 104 2.39 8.19 -11.46
C ASP A 104 1.19 7.27 -11.12
N ARG A 105 -0.01 7.85 -11.03
CA ARG A 105 -1.27 7.17 -10.64
C ARG A 105 -1.15 6.42 -9.32
N GLN A 106 -0.34 6.92 -8.39
CA GLN A 106 -0.07 6.27 -7.12
C GLN A 106 -0.79 6.98 -5.97
N ALA A 107 -1.54 6.23 -5.15
CA ALA A 107 -2.09 6.77 -3.91
C ALA A 107 -0.99 6.95 -2.84
N PRO A 108 -0.96 8.08 -2.11
CA PRO A 108 0.12 8.44 -1.20
C PRO A 108 0.10 7.63 0.10
N GLU A 109 1.28 7.35 0.65
CA GLU A 109 1.48 6.69 1.94
C GLU A 109 2.28 7.64 2.84
N GLY A 110 1.91 7.76 4.11
CA GLY A 110 2.52 8.72 5.04
C GLY A 110 1.55 9.29 6.07
N PHE A 111 2.00 10.34 6.75
CA PHE A 111 1.23 11.07 7.75
C PHE A 111 0.89 12.47 7.24
N TYR A 112 -0.39 12.85 7.25
CA TYR A 112 -0.86 14.10 6.68
C TYR A 112 -1.79 14.84 7.67
N PRO A 113 -1.48 16.09 8.04
CA PRO A 113 -2.43 16.92 8.78
C PRO A 113 -3.49 17.47 7.83
N LEU A 114 -4.75 17.11 8.05
CA LEU A 114 -5.90 17.61 7.31
C LEU A 114 -6.52 18.79 8.07
N TYR A 115 -6.50 19.98 7.48
CA TYR A 115 -7.05 21.20 8.03
C TYR A 115 -8.46 21.49 7.49
N PRO A 116 -9.25 22.36 8.15
CA PRO A 116 -10.59 22.71 7.70
C PRO A 116 -10.69 23.16 6.23
N HIS A 117 -9.69 23.90 5.74
CA HIS A 117 -9.67 24.39 4.35
C HIS A 117 -9.49 23.28 3.29
N GLN A 118 -9.12 22.07 3.71
CA GLN A 118 -9.03 20.90 2.82
C GLN A 118 -10.37 20.18 2.64
N MET A 119 -11.40 20.55 3.40
CA MET A 119 -12.76 20.07 3.21
C MET A 119 -13.33 20.71 1.93
N ASN A 120 -13.67 19.90 0.93
CA ASN A 120 -14.23 20.37 -0.34
C ASN A 120 -15.71 19.93 -0.49
N PRO A 121 -16.66 20.77 -0.06
CA PRO A 121 -18.09 20.49 -0.23
C PRO A 121 -18.57 20.58 -1.69
N ASN A 122 -17.83 21.31 -2.54
CA ASN A 122 -18.17 21.57 -3.95
C ASN A 122 -17.32 20.71 -4.90
N SER A 123 -16.97 19.50 -4.48
CA SER A 123 -16.25 18.55 -5.32
C SER A 123 -16.99 18.29 -6.63
N SER A 124 -16.24 17.98 -7.70
CA SER A 124 -16.79 17.41 -8.94
C SER A 124 -17.31 15.99 -8.76
N TYR A 125 -16.94 15.33 -7.65
CA TYR A 125 -17.60 14.12 -7.13
C TYR A 125 -18.69 14.52 -6.13
N TYR A 126 -19.14 13.61 -5.25
CA TYR A 126 -20.16 13.95 -4.26
C TYR A 126 -19.64 14.90 -3.16
N LEU A 127 -18.62 14.48 -2.41
CA LEU A 127 -17.89 15.25 -1.41
C LEU A 127 -16.41 14.84 -1.48
N ALA A 128 -15.50 15.71 -1.05
CA ALA A 128 -14.09 15.38 -0.98
C ALA A 128 -13.35 16.04 0.18
N ILE A 129 -12.27 15.40 0.63
CA ILE A 129 -11.32 15.91 1.60
C ILE A 129 -9.93 15.79 0.97
N ASN A 130 -9.24 16.91 0.78
CA ASN A 130 -7.88 16.90 0.26
C ASN A 130 -6.93 16.30 1.30
N THR A 131 -6.11 15.32 0.91
CA THR A 131 -5.16 14.63 1.79
C THR A 131 -3.99 15.53 2.24
N GLY A 132 -3.74 16.66 1.59
CA GLY A 132 -2.62 17.54 1.93
C GLY A 132 -1.27 17.07 1.41
N TYR A 133 -1.26 16.04 0.54
CA TYR A 133 -0.06 15.68 -0.21
C TYR A 133 0.34 16.81 -1.19
N PRO A 134 1.64 17.13 -1.31
CA PRO A 134 2.78 16.58 -0.57
C PRO A 134 2.93 17.24 0.82
N ASN A 135 3.20 16.43 1.85
CA ASN A 135 3.54 16.93 3.19
C ASN A 135 5.01 17.39 3.28
N ALA A 136 5.49 17.74 4.48
CA ALA A 136 6.88 18.16 4.69
C ALA A 136 7.92 17.08 4.32
N TYR A 137 7.64 15.81 4.63
CA TYR A 137 8.49 14.66 4.25
C TYR A 137 8.54 14.49 2.74
N ASP A 138 7.38 14.56 2.08
CA ASP A 138 7.26 14.40 0.64
C ASP A 138 8.05 15.50 -0.09
N LYS A 139 7.88 16.76 0.34
CA LYS A 139 8.62 17.91 -0.20
C LYS A 139 10.12 17.78 0.01
N ALA A 140 10.58 17.38 1.20
CA ALA A 140 12.01 17.20 1.49
C ALA A 140 12.66 16.08 0.66
N ASN A 141 11.84 15.12 0.19
CA ASN A 141 12.23 14.03 -0.70
C ASN A 141 11.93 14.32 -2.18
N ASN A 142 11.72 15.59 -2.56
CA ASN A 142 11.45 16.03 -3.93
C ASN A 142 10.24 15.34 -4.58
N ARG A 143 9.29 14.88 -3.77
CA ARG A 143 8.07 14.25 -4.29
C ARG A 143 7.09 15.31 -4.74
N SER A 144 6.42 15.04 -5.85
CA SER A 144 5.50 16.00 -6.48
C SER A 144 4.13 15.39 -6.72
N GLY A 145 3.17 16.29 -6.91
CA GLY A 145 1.82 16.00 -7.33
C GLY A 145 0.75 16.73 -6.53
N THR A 146 -0.47 16.72 -7.02
CA THR A 146 -1.57 17.53 -6.45
C THR A 146 -2.92 16.84 -6.55
N HIS A 147 -3.92 17.34 -5.83
CA HIS A 147 -5.31 16.87 -5.90
C HIS A 147 -5.52 15.40 -5.48
N LEU A 148 -4.76 14.94 -4.48
CA LEU A 148 -4.96 13.63 -3.85
C LEU A 148 -6.06 13.76 -2.80
N MET A 149 -7.22 13.16 -3.04
CA MET A 149 -8.41 13.35 -2.22
C MET A 149 -8.90 12.02 -1.60
N ILE A 150 -9.64 12.13 -0.51
CA ILE A 150 -10.63 11.13 -0.07
C ILE A 150 -11.97 11.64 -0.58
N HIS A 151 -12.66 10.92 -1.47
CA HIS A 151 -13.86 11.47 -2.13
C HIS A 151 -14.93 10.41 -2.43
N GLY A 152 -16.14 10.86 -2.77
CA GLY A 152 -17.26 10.00 -3.23
C GLY A 152 -17.04 9.41 -4.64
N ALA A 153 -17.98 8.61 -5.13
CA ALA A 153 -17.82 7.75 -6.31
C ALA A 153 -16.69 6.69 -6.18
N CYS A 154 -16.60 5.75 -7.12
CA CYS A 154 -15.63 4.64 -7.05
C CYS A 154 -14.57 4.67 -8.15
N SER A 155 -14.21 5.86 -8.63
CA SER A 155 -13.16 6.03 -9.64
C SER A 155 -12.00 6.84 -9.09
N SER A 156 -10.80 6.28 -9.23
CA SER A 156 -9.55 6.86 -8.75
C SER A 156 -8.53 6.92 -9.89
N SER A 157 -7.74 7.99 -9.92
CA SER A 157 -6.48 8.13 -10.67
C SER A 157 -5.29 8.41 -9.74
N GLY A 158 -5.44 8.15 -8.43
CA GLY A 158 -4.46 8.46 -7.37
C GLY A 158 -5.11 8.76 -6.01
N CYS A 159 -6.42 8.98 -5.98
CA CYS A 159 -7.21 9.23 -4.77
C CYS A 159 -7.60 7.96 -4.00
N TYR A 160 -8.14 8.17 -2.80
CA TYR A 160 -8.89 7.17 -2.04
C TYR A 160 -10.39 7.37 -2.23
N SER A 161 -10.99 6.61 -3.14
CA SER A 161 -12.40 6.77 -3.52
C SER A 161 -13.28 5.91 -2.63
N MET A 162 -14.31 6.51 -2.07
CA MET A 162 -15.33 5.95 -1.17
C MET A 162 -16.68 6.00 -1.86
N THR A 163 -17.67 5.22 -1.44
CA THR A 163 -19.03 5.44 -1.95
C THR A 163 -19.61 6.76 -1.42
N ASP A 164 -20.66 7.27 -2.06
CA ASP A 164 -21.29 8.53 -1.65
C ASP A 164 -21.90 8.44 -0.24
N GLU A 165 -22.42 7.27 0.12
CA GLU A 165 -22.94 6.91 1.45
C GLU A 165 -21.86 6.93 2.52
N GLN A 166 -20.64 6.53 2.17
CA GLN A 166 -19.52 6.50 3.09
C GLN A 166 -18.92 7.89 3.25
N ILE A 167 -18.66 8.60 2.15
CA ILE A 167 -17.98 9.91 2.21
C ILE A 167 -18.81 10.96 2.94
N ILE A 168 -20.14 10.93 2.85
CA ILE A 168 -20.98 11.88 3.59
C ILE A 168 -20.87 11.70 5.10
N GLU A 169 -20.77 10.45 5.56
CA GLU A 169 -20.58 10.16 6.98
C GLU A 169 -19.18 10.57 7.43
N ILE A 170 -18.14 10.24 6.65
CA ILE A 170 -16.75 10.65 6.93
C ILE A 170 -16.62 12.19 6.95
N PHE A 171 -17.25 12.87 5.99
CA PHE A 171 -17.24 14.33 5.89
C PHE A 171 -17.96 14.98 7.08
N ALA A 172 -19.12 14.44 7.50
CA ALA A 172 -19.83 14.90 8.68
C ALA A 172 -19.01 14.68 9.97
N LEU A 173 -18.35 13.53 10.12
CA LEU A 173 -17.46 13.23 11.25
C LEU A 173 -16.30 14.23 11.32
N ALA A 174 -15.65 14.52 10.19
CA ALA A 174 -14.57 15.49 10.11
C ALA A 174 -15.05 16.92 10.41
N ARG A 175 -16.18 17.34 9.82
CA ARG A 175 -16.83 18.62 10.08
C ARG A 175 -17.13 18.79 11.56
N ASP A 176 -17.73 17.80 12.21
CA ASP A 176 -18.12 17.87 13.61
C ASP A 176 -16.91 17.93 14.54
N ALA A 177 -15.81 17.24 14.19
CA ALA A 177 -14.56 17.34 14.92
C ALA A 177 -13.91 18.74 14.79
N PHE A 178 -13.93 19.34 13.59
CA PHE A 178 -13.47 20.72 13.39
C PHE A 178 -14.35 21.73 14.13
N ARG A 179 -15.68 21.56 14.11
CA ARG A 179 -16.62 22.37 14.91
C ARG A 179 -16.36 22.22 16.41
N GLY A 180 -15.85 21.06 16.84
CA GLY A 180 -15.39 20.79 18.20
C GLY A 180 -14.04 21.41 18.58
N GLY A 181 -13.39 22.13 17.67
CA GLY A 181 -12.12 22.81 17.92
C GLY A 181 -10.87 21.98 17.61
N GLN A 182 -11.00 20.81 16.98
CA GLN A 182 -9.82 20.09 16.48
C GLN A 182 -9.12 20.92 15.39
N GLU A 183 -7.85 21.26 15.56
CA GLU A 183 -7.13 22.12 14.59
C GLU A 183 -6.84 21.41 13.25
N ASN A 184 -6.40 20.15 13.34
CA ASN A 184 -6.18 19.28 12.19
C ASN A 184 -6.52 17.83 12.54
N ILE A 185 -7.02 17.09 11.55
CA ILE A 185 -7.24 15.66 11.61
C ILE A 185 -6.01 15.00 11.01
N GLN A 186 -5.29 14.18 11.78
CA GLN A 186 -4.19 13.41 11.24
C GLN A 186 -4.74 12.26 10.38
N LEU A 187 -4.33 12.20 9.13
CA LEU A 187 -4.51 11.06 8.23
C LEU A 187 -3.22 10.24 8.23
N GLN A 188 -3.35 8.95 8.52
CA GLN A 188 -2.27 7.99 8.42
C GLN A 188 -2.56 7.02 7.29
N ALA A 189 -1.84 7.13 6.17
CA ALA A 189 -2.01 6.24 5.03
C ALA A 189 -0.87 5.20 5.02
N PHE A 190 -1.23 3.94 5.25
CA PHE A 190 -0.30 2.82 5.36
C PHE A 190 -0.45 1.86 4.16
N PRO A 191 0.63 1.14 3.80
CA PRO A 191 0.54 0.09 2.79
C PRO A 191 -0.42 -1.02 3.22
N PHE A 192 -0.36 -1.43 4.49
CA PHE A 192 -1.17 -2.49 5.10
C PHE A 192 -1.19 -2.28 6.62
N ARG A 193 -1.98 -3.07 7.36
CA ARG A 193 -1.84 -3.13 8.83
C ARG A 193 -0.44 -3.61 9.18
N MET A 194 0.38 -2.77 9.82
CA MET A 194 1.83 -2.98 9.95
C MET A 194 2.21 -3.98 11.07
N THR A 195 1.50 -5.11 11.13
CA THR A 195 1.77 -6.23 12.02
C THR A 195 3.10 -6.90 11.67
N ALA A 196 3.67 -7.65 12.62
CA ALA A 196 4.89 -8.42 12.40
C ALA A 196 4.77 -9.38 11.20
N GLU A 197 3.63 -10.05 11.07
CA GLU A 197 3.35 -10.94 9.95
C GLU A 197 3.34 -10.21 8.62
N ASN A 198 2.65 -9.06 8.53
CA ASN A 198 2.56 -8.32 7.27
C ASN A 198 3.91 -7.71 6.88
N MET A 199 4.65 -7.15 7.84
CA MET A 199 6.02 -6.65 7.60
C MET A 199 6.95 -7.77 7.12
N ALA A 200 6.82 -8.99 7.63
CA ALA A 200 7.62 -10.14 7.19
C ALA A 200 7.18 -10.64 5.80
N ARG A 201 5.87 -10.65 5.52
CA ARG A 201 5.30 -11.06 4.23
C ARG A 201 5.80 -10.17 3.09
N HIS A 202 5.95 -8.88 3.37
CA HIS A 202 6.33 -7.83 2.41
C HIS A 202 7.80 -7.41 2.50
N ARG A 203 8.64 -8.20 3.19
CA ARG A 203 10.05 -7.86 3.49
C ARG A 203 10.93 -7.59 2.27
N ASP A 204 10.60 -8.19 1.13
CA ASP A 204 11.36 -8.09 -0.12
C ASP A 204 10.90 -6.92 -1.01
N ASN A 205 9.93 -6.12 -0.56
CA ASN A 205 9.45 -4.98 -1.33
C ASN A 205 10.48 -3.83 -1.32
N PRO A 206 10.72 -3.14 -2.45
CA PRO A 206 11.67 -2.02 -2.52
C PRO A 206 11.32 -0.86 -1.57
N ASN A 207 10.07 -0.75 -1.11
CA ASN A 207 9.63 0.29 -0.18
C ASN A 207 9.78 -0.10 1.30
N ILE A 208 10.38 -1.25 1.63
CA ILE A 208 10.42 -1.76 3.01
C ILE A 208 11.07 -0.80 3.99
N GLU A 209 12.12 -0.07 3.60
CA GLU A 209 12.78 0.91 4.47
C GLU A 209 11.87 2.12 4.75
N PHE A 210 11.11 2.56 3.74
CA PHE A 210 10.08 3.59 3.93
C PHE A 210 8.98 3.09 4.88
N TRP A 211 8.55 1.84 4.75
CA TRP A 211 7.55 1.26 5.63
C TRP A 211 8.06 1.05 7.06
N LYS A 212 9.32 0.68 7.27
CA LYS A 212 9.93 0.67 8.61
C LYS A 212 9.85 2.05 9.27
N MET A 213 10.05 3.13 8.52
CA MET A 213 9.85 4.49 9.05
C MET A 213 8.38 4.76 9.41
N LEU A 214 7.42 4.41 8.54
CA LEU A 214 5.99 4.58 8.86
C LEU A 214 5.57 3.78 10.10
N LYS A 215 6.17 2.59 10.26
CA LYS A 215 5.89 1.67 11.35
C LYS A 215 6.17 2.29 12.72
N ALA A 216 7.21 3.09 12.86
CA ALA A 216 7.51 3.74 14.13
C ALA A 216 6.32 4.60 14.62
N GLY A 217 5.69 5.38 13.73
CA GLY A 217 4.49 6.14 14.07
C GLY A 217 3.25 5.27 14.26
N TYR A 218 3.12 4.20 13.47
CA TYR A 218 2.06 3.19 13.60
C TYR A 218 2.08 2.55 15.01
N ASP A 219 3.24 2.05 15.44
CA ASP A 219 3.42 1.33 16.70
C ASP A 219 3.18 2.24 17.91
N GLN A 220 3.68 3.48 17.85
CA GLN A 220 3.43 4.46 18.89
C GLN A 220 1.94 4.77 19.03
N PHE A 221 1.18 4.84 17.92
CA PHE A 221 -0.28 4.93 18.00
C PHE A 221 -0.89 3.67 18.61
N GLU A 222 -0.42 2.46 18.24
CA GLU A 222 -0.97 1.22 18.77
C GLU A 222 -0.84 1.11 20.30
N VAL A 223 0.28 1.57 20.86
CA VAL A 223 0.53 1.53 22.31
C VAL A 223 -0.15 2.70 23.03
N THR A 224 0.01 3.92 22.53
CA THR A 224 -0.51 5.11 23.23
C THR A 224 -1.99 5.35 22.98
N LYS A 225 -2.58 4.78 21.91
CA LYS A 225 -3.91 5.11 21.37
C LYS A 225 -4.15 6.63 21.31
N ARG A 226 -3.11 7.38 20.91
CA ARG A 226 -3.13 8.82 20.66
C ARG A 226 -2.36 9.09 19.37
N PRO A 227 -2.86 9.98 18.49
CA PRO A 227 -2.12 10.37 17.29
C PRO A 227 -0.70 10.83 17.68
N PRO A 228 0.36 10.23 17.11
CA PRO A 228 1.72 10.67 17.40
C PRO A 228 1.93 12.10 16.89
N GLN A 229 2.75 12.86 17.60
CA GLN A 229 3.34 14.08 17.04
C GLN A 229 4.29 13.67 15.92
N VAL A 230 4.12 14.26 14.74
CA VAL A 230 4.89 13.93 13.54
C VAL A 230 5.77 15.11 13.18
N ASN A 231 7.07 14.90 13.19
CA ASN A 231 8.08 15.84 12.72
C ASN A 231 8.88 15.19 11.57
N VAL A 232 9.67 16.02 10.89
CA VAL A 232 10.56 15.57 9.81
C VAL A 232 11.91 16.25 9.96
N CYS A 233 12.97 15.46 9.89
CA CYS A 233 14.35 15.93 9.75
C CYS A 233 15.17 14.86 9.04
N GLU A 234 16.28 15.25 8.40
CA GLU A 234 17.12 14.37 7.59
C GLU A 234 16.34 13.58 6.54
N ARG A 235 15.25 14.17 6.01
CA ARG A 235 14.31 13.53 5.09
C ARG A 235 13.63 12.27 5.64
N LYS A 236 13.57 12.12 6.97
CA LYS A 236 12.96 11.01 7.70
C LYS A 236 11.85 11.49 8.61
N TYR A 237 10.87 10.64 8.84
CA TYR A 237 9.86 10.89 9.86
C TYR A 237 10.44 10.71 11.26
N VAL A 238 9.98 11.54 12.18
CA VAL A 238 10.32 11.49 13.60
C VAL A 238 9.04 11.62 14.42
N PHE A 239 8.87 10.73 15.40
CA PHE A 239 7.61 10.64 16.17
C PHE A 239 7.83 10.85 17.66
N ASN A 240 6.98 11.68 18.27
CA ASN A 240 6.92 11.94 19.71
C ASN A 240 8.29 12.21 20.37
N GLN A 241 9.20 12.90 19.67
CA GLN A 241 10.49 13.30 20.23
C GLN A 241 10.38 14.65 20.95
N GLN A 242 11.03 14.75 22.11
CA GLN A 242 11.25 16.00 22.82
C GLN A 242 12.55 16.63 22.28
N SER A 243 12.48 17.90 21.90
CA SER A 243 13.59 18.68 21.35
C SER A 243 13.41 20.14 21.74
N GLU A 244 14.51 20.81 22.06
CA GLU A 244 14.57 22.26 22.24
C GLU A 244 14.87 23.00 20.92
N GLY A 245 15.33 22.28 19.89
CA GLY A 245 15.61 22.82 18.56
C GLY A 245 14.45 22.62 17.56
N THR A 246 14.47 23.42 16.50
CA THR A 246 13.48 23.36 15.41
C THR A 246 13.76 22.20 14.45
N PHE A 247 12.72 21.48 14.04
CA PHE A 247 12.81 20.44 13.02
C PHE A 247 12.85 21.04 11.61
N ASN A 248 13.96 20.81 10.90
CA ASN A 248 14.06 21.14 9.48
C ASN A 248 13.95 19.85 8.63
N PRO A 249 12.91 19.70 7.78
CA PRO A 249 12.68 18.48 7.01
C PRO A 249 13.88 17.97 6.19
N ALA A 250 14.68 18.88 5.61
CA ALA A 250 15.87 18.51 4.83
C ALA A 250 17.20 18.70 5.60
N GLY A 251 17.15 19.35 6.78
CA GLY A 251 18.32 19.62 7.62
C GLY A 251 18.60 18.51 8.62
N GLN A 252 19.67 18.66 9.39
CA GLN A 252 20.01 17.76 10.49
C GLN A 252 18.92 17.76 11.56
N CYS A 253 18.72 16.61 12.20
CA CYS A 253 17.81 16.53 13.32
C CYS A 253 18.40 17.28 14.53
N PRO A 254 17.58 18.03 15.29
CA PRO A 254 18.04 18.60 16.55
C PRO A 254 18.36 17.49 17.57
N ALA A 255 18.96 17.86 18.70
CA ALA A 255 19.09 16.93 19.83
C ALA A 255 17.69 16.50 20.28
N MET A 256 17.45 15.19 20.28
CA MET A 256 16.14 14.60 20.56
C MET A 256 16.24 13.59 21.70
N SER A 257 15.16 13.50 22.48
CA SER A 257 14.97 12.41 23.43
C SER A 257 13.53 11.89 23.37
N SER A 258 13.37 10.59 23.63
CA SER A 258 12.05 9.97 23.73
C SER A 258 11.55 10.07 25.18
N PRO A 259 10.26 10.40 25.42
CA PRO A 259 9.72 10.44 26.78
C PRO A 259 9.91 9.10 27.51
N PRO A 260 10.39 9.06 28.77
CA PRO A 260 10.67 7.81 29.48
C PRO A 260 9.47 6.84 29.54
N ALA A 261 8.26 7.36 29.75
CA ALA A 261 7.04 6.56 29.76
C ALA A 261 6.75 5.89 28.40
N LEU A 262 7.09 6.56 27.29
CA LEU A 262 6.95 6.00 25.96
C LEU A 262 7.98 4.90 25.72
N GLN A 263 9.24 5.12 26.12
CA GLN A 263 10.31 4.11 26.00
C GLN A 263 9.92 2.81 26.71
N VAL A 264 9.44 2.91 27.96
CA VAL A 264 9.01 1.74 28.74
C VAL A 264 7.81 1.04 28.08
N ALA A 265 6.83 1.80 27.60
CA ALA A 265 5.65 1.23 26.95
C ALA A 265 6.00 0.55 25.62
N MET A 266 7.01 1.04 24.89
CA MET A 266 7.46 0.45 23.63
C MET A 266 8.30 -0.80 23.83
N ALA A 267 9.12 -0.90 24.88
CA ALA A 267 10.01 -2.04 25.09
C ALA A 267 9.29 -3.40 25.08
N ASN A 268 8.14 -3.52 25.76
CA ASN A 268 7.35 -4.76 25.74
C ASN A 268 6.76 -5.05 24.36
N TYR A 269 6.24 -4.01 23.71
CA TYR A 269 5.65 -4.11 22.37
C TYR A 269 6.69 -4.54 21.32
N GLU A 270 7.91 -4.02 21.40
CA GLU A 270 9.03 -4.35 20.51
C GLU A 270 9.50 -5.80 20.69
N ASN A 271 9.53 -6.31 21.92
CA ASN A 271 9.86 -7.71 22.20
C ASN A 271 8.82 -8.67 21.61
N ASP A 272 7.53 -8.38 21.80
CA ASP A 272 6.44 -9.15 21.20
C ASP A 272 6.51 -9.09 19.67
N TYR A 273 6.71 -7.90 19.11
CA TYR A 273 6.88 -7.69 17.69
C TYR A 273 8.03 -8.53 17.14
N LYS A 274 9.21 -8.50 17.79
CA LYS A 274 10.39 -9.24 17.34
C LYS A 274 10.13 -10.74 17.31
N ARG A 275 9.56 -11.30 18.38
CA ARG A 275 9.18 -12.71 18.45
C ARG A 275 8.25 -13.09 17.30
N ASP A 276 7.21 -12.29 17.08
CA ASP A 276 6.20 -12.58 16.07
C ASP A 276 6.74 -12.39 14.65
N TYR A 277 7.68 -11.46 14.46
CA TYR A 277 8.38 -11.24 13.19
C TYR A 277 9.30 -12.42 12.87
N ASP A 278 10.11 -12.87 13.83
CA ASP A 278 10.99 -14.03 13.67
C ASP A 278 10.17 -15.31 13.38
N LYS A 279 8.99 -15.45 13.99
CA LYS A 279 8.03 -16.52 13.66
C LYS A 279 7.48 -16.39 12.24
N ALA A 280 7.12 -15.18 11.81
CA ALA A 280 6.59 -14.93 10.47
C ALA A 280 7.65 -15.12 9.38
N LEU A 281 8.91 -14.78 9.64
CA LEU A 281 10.02 -15.07 8.72
C LEU A 281 10.15 -16.57 8.43
N LYS A 282 10.11 -17.41 9.48
CA LYS A 282 10.10 -18.87 9.33
C LYS A 282 8.87 -19.36 8.56
N LYS A 283 7.70 -18.76 8.80
CA LYS A 283 6.46 -19.09 8.08
C LYS A 283 6.57 -18.82 6.57
N PHE A 284 7.29 -17.77 6.17
CA PHE A 284 7.41 -17.33 4.78
C PHE A 284 8.75 -17.67 4.13
N GLU A 285 9.52 -18.58 4.73
CA GLU A 285 10.79 -19.04 4.18
C GLU A 285 10.61 -19.62 2.77
N GLY A 286 11.44 -19.19 1.82
CA GLY A 286 11.35 -19.58 0.41
C GLY A 286 10.15 -18.99 -0.37
N MET A 287 9.31 -18.18 0.28
CA MET A 287 8.13 -17.56 -0.31
C MET A 287 8.27 -16.04 -0.35
N VAL A 288 7.73 -15.43 -1.41
CA VAL A 288 7.69 -13.99 -1.62
C VAL A 288 6.26 -13.55 -1.92
N TRP A 289 5.88 -12.38 -1.44
CA TRP A 289 4.58 -11.78 -1.78
C TRP A 289 4.60 -11.22 -3.19
N TYR A 290 3.70 -11.70 -4.04
CA TYR A 290 3.41 -11.09 -5.33
C TYR A 290 2.36 -9.99 -5.15
N GLU A 291 2.79 -8.74 -5.31
CA GLU A 291 1.90 -7.58 -5.26
C GLU A 291 1.11 -7.43 -6.58
N PRO A 292 -0.23 -7.57 -6.54
CA PRO A 292 -1.04 -7.53 -7.75
C PRO A 292 -1.07 -6.14 -8.37
N THR A 293 -1.20 -6.11 -9.69
CA THR A 293 -1.48 -4.89 -10.44
C THR A 293 -2.91 -4.40 -10.18
N GLU A 294 -3.16 -3.11 -10.43
CA GLU A 294 -4.52 -2.55 -10.41
C GLU A 294 -5.47 -3.30 -11.37
N ALA A 295 -4.96 -3.79 -12.50
CA ALA A 295 -5.74 -4.58 -13.45
C ALA A 295 -6.17 -5.94 -12.87
N GLU A 296 -5.26 -6.66 -12.20
CA GLU A 296 -5.57 -7.91 -11.50
C GLU A 296 -6.57 -7.69 -10.36
N ARG A 297 -6.39 -6.60 -9.58
CA ARG A 297 -7.37 -6.22 -8.55
C ARG A 297 -8.76 -5.94 -9.14
N LYS A 298 -8.84 -5.29 -10.31
CA LYS A 298 -10.11 -5.07 -11.02
C LYS A 298 -10.71 -6.38 -11.55
N ALA A 299 -9.87 -7.33 -11.97
CA ALA A 299 -10.32 -8.63 -12.46
C ALA A 299 -11.00 -9.48 -11.36
N VAL A 300 -10.47 -9.43 -10.13
CA VAL A 300 -11.07 -10.16 -8.99
C VAL A 300 -12.51 -9.72 -8.69
N VAL A 301 -12.84 -8.46 -8.94
CA VAL A 301 -14.19 -7.91 -8.73
C VAL A 301 -14.97 -7.71 -10.03
N ALA A 302 -14.61 -8.39 -11.12
CA ALA A 302 -15.20 -8.19 -12.44
C ALA A 302 -16.74 -8.28 -12.44
N GLU A 303 -17.32 -9.23 -11.71
CA GLU A 303 -18.78 -9.37 -11.58
C GLU A 303 -19.43 -8.15 -10.93
N GLN A 304 -18.80 -7.57 -9.89
CA GLN A 304 -19.31 -6.37 -9.22
C GLN A 304 -19.22 -5.12 -10.11
N ARG A 305 -18.43 -5.17 -11.18
CA ARG A 305 -18.25 -4.10 -12.15
C ARG A 305 -19.25 -4.17 -13.30
N LYS A 306 -19.88 -5.33 -13.56
CA LYS A 306 -20.85 -5.49 -14.66
C LYS A 306 -22.07 -4.60 -14.45
N GLY A 307 -22.51 -3.90 -15.51
CA GLY A 307 -23.69 -3.04 -15.50
C GLY A 307 -23.56 -1.76 -14.66
N ARG A 308 -22.41 -1.50 -14.04
CA ARG A 308 -22.12 -0.24 -13.34
C ARG A 308 -21.47 0.75 -14.29
N GLU A 309 -21.78 2.03 -14.09
CA GLU A 309 -20.98 3.10 -14.68
C GLU A 309 -19.52 2.96 -14.24
N LEU A 310 -18.57 3.22 -15.14
CA LEU A 310 -17.14 3.10 -14.85
C LEU A 310 -16.71 3.96 -13.66
N ALA A 311 -17.40 5.09 -13.44
CA ALA A 311 -17.19 5.99 -12.32
C ALA A 311 -17.51 5.35 -10.95
N TYR A 312 -18.35 4.31 -10.91
CA TYR A 312 -18.84 3.63 -9.70
C TYR A 312 -18.43 2.14 -9.64
N ALA A 313 -17.51 1.73 -10.51
CA ALA A 313 -17.02 0.36 -10.59
C ALA A 313 -15.82 0.14 -9.63
N PRO A 314 -15.94 -0.71 -8.60
CA PRO A 314 -14.92 -0.86 -7.56
C PRO A 314 -13.61 -1.45 -8.09
N THR A 315 -12.51 -1.19 -7.39
CA THR A 315 -11.27 -1.98 -7.53
C THR A 315 -11.21 -3.01 -6.39
N GLY A 316 -10.84 -4.25 -6.69
CA GLY A 316 -10.54 -5.23 -5.65
C GLY A 316 -9.37 -4.79 -4.75
N THR A 317 -9.19 -5.50 -3.64
CA THR A 317 -8.11 -5.22 -2.69
C THR A 317 -6.80 -5.88 -3.13
N SER A 318 -5.65 -5.42 -2.63
CA SER A 318 -4.40 -6.16 -2.87
C SER A 318 -4.38 -7.48 -2.11
N LEU A 319 -5.04 -7.57 -0.95
CA LEU A 319 -5.18 -8.82 -0.22
C LEU A 319 -5.89 -9.92 -1.03
N ASP A 320 -6.97 -9.57 -1.74
CA ASP A 320 -7.77 -10.56 -2.49
C ASP A 320 -7.07 -11.03 -3.77
N ALA A 321 -6.29 -10.16 -4.41
CA ALA A 321 -5.63 -10.46 -5.69
C ALA A 321 -4.18 -10.93 -5.52
N GLY A 322 -3.53 -10.56 -4.42
CA GLY A 322 -2.15 -10.90 -4.13
C GLY A 322 -1.99 -12.33 -3.61
N LYS A 323 -0.77 -12.83 -3.69
CA LYS A 323 -0.48 -14.22 -3.30
C LYS A 323 0.97 -14.43 -2.92
N LEU A 324 1.18 -15.33 -1.98
CA LEU A 324 2.51 -15.89 -1.71
C LEU A 324 2.87 -16.88 -2.80
N ILE A 325 4.01 -16.67 -3.44
CA ILE A 325 4.57 -17.58 -4.45
C ILE A 325 6.01 -17.93 -4.08
N LYS A 326 6.52 -19.05 -4.59
CA LYS A 326 7.94 -19.38 -4.41
C LYS A 326 8.80 -18.35 -5.11
N VAL A 327 9.97 -18.05 -4.53
CA VAL A 327 10.93 -17.11 -5.14
C VAL A 327 11.29 -17.54 -6.57
N SER A 328 11.54 -18.82 -6.79
CA SER A 328 11.81 -19.39 -8.11
C SER A 328 10.68 -19.18 -9.13
N ASP A 329 9.42 -19.22 -8.68
CA ASP A 329 8.26 -18.98 -9.55
C ASP A 329 8.14 -17.51 -9.92
N LEU A 330 8.46 -16.60 -9.00
CA LEU A 330 8.51 -15.16 -9.28
C LEU A 330 9.61 -14.85 -10.29
N GLU A 331 10.81 -15.37 -10.09
CA GLU A 331 11.96 -15.17 -10.99
C GLU A 331 11.65 -15.63 -12.41
N ARG A 332 11.06 -16.81 -12.56
CA ARG A 332 10.60 -17.32 -13.86
C ARG A 332 9.59 -16.38 -14.51
N LYS A 333 8.58 -15.92 -13.77
CA LYS A 333 7.58 -14.97 -14.31
C LYS A 333 8.20 -13.65 -14.75
N LEU A 334 9.10 -13.09 -13.94
CA LEU A 334 9.79 -11.83 -14.27
C LEU A 334 10.66 -12.01 -15.52
N ALA A 335 11.31 -13.17 -15.68
CA ALA A 335 12.07 -13.49 -16.89
C ALA A 335 11.16 -13.61 -18.12
N GLU A 336 10.01 -14.28 -18.00
CA GLU A 336 9.00 -14.39 -19.07
C GLU A 336 8.42 -13.02 -19.46
N GLU A 337 8.09 -12.18 -18.49
CA GLU A 337 7.60 -10.81 -18.71
C GLU A 337 8.65 -9.95 -19.43
N LYS A 338 9.91 -10.02 -18.98
CA LYS A 338 11.02 -9.30 -19.62
C LYS A 338 11.20 -9.73 -21.08
N GLN A 339 11.19 -11.04 -21.35
CA GLN A 339 11.28 -11.57 -22.71
C GLN A 339 10.09 -11.13 -23.58
N ALA A 340 8.88 -11.12 -23.02
CA ALA A 340 7.69 -10.66 -23.73
C ALA A 340 7.75 -9.15 -24.03
N GLU A 341 8.29 -8.33 -23.12
CA GLU A 341 8.49 -6.91 -23.33
C GLU A 341 9.53 -6.64 -24.41
N GLU A 342 10.68 -7.32 -24.36
CA GLU A 342 11.72 -7.26 -25.40
C GLU A 342 11.16 -7.67 -26.77
N ALA A 343 10.36 -8.73 -26.84
CA ALA A 343 9.70 -9.16 -28.08
C ALA A 343 8.69 -8.13 -28.60
N ARG A 344 7.91 -7.48 -27.71
CA ARG A 344 7.00 -6.39 -28.08
C ARG A 344 7.77 -5.18 -28.61
N GLN A 345 8.86 -4.79 -27.96
CA GLN A 345 9.72 -3.70 -28.44
C GLN A 345 10.34 -4.02 -29.79
N ALA A 346 10.87 -5.23 -29.98
CA ALA A 346 11.38 -5.67 -31.27
C ALA A 346 10.31 -5.63 -32.36
N THR A 347 9.07 -6.04 -32.04
CA THR A 347 7.93 -5.96 -32.95
C THR A 347 7.58 -4.52 -33.31
N LEU A 348 7.62 -3.59 -32.34
CA LEU A 348 7.37 -2.16 -32.59
C LEU A 348 8.46 -1.56 -33.48
N ILE A 349 9.73 -1.88 -33.26
CA ILE A 349 10.86 -1.43 -34.08
C ILE A 349 10.72 -1.98 -35.52
N GLN A 350 10.39 -3.26 -35.66
CA GLN A 350 10.15 -3.87 -36.97
C GLN A 350 8.96 -3.22 -37.69
N LYS A 351 7.87 -2.94 -36.98
CA LYS A 351 6.71 -2.25 -37.52
C LYS A 351 7.05 -0.82 -37.95
N GLU A 352 7.80 -0.08 -37.15
CA GLU A 352 8.25 1.27 -37.50
C GLU A 352 9.19 1.26 -38.70
N ALA A 353 10.12 0.30 -38.78
CA ALA A 353 10.99 0.11 -39.93
C ALA A 353 10.19 -0.23 -41.20
N LEU A 354 9.16 -1.06 -41.10
CA LEU A 354 8.25 -1.37 -42.21
C LEU A 354 7.43 -0.13 -42.63
N GLU A 355 6.94 0.66 -41.68
CA GLU A 355 6.22 1.91 -41.95
C GLU A 355 7.13 2.98 -42.58
N ARG A 356 8.40 3.06 -42.20
CA ARG A 356 9.39 3.95 -42.83
C ARG A 356 9.70 3.52 -44.26
N THR A 357 9.99 2.24 -44.48
CA THR A 357 10.29 1.70 -45.83
C THR A 357 9.10 1.84 -46.79
N THR A 358 7.86 1.65 -46.31
CA THR A 358 6.65 1.90 -47.11
C THR A 358 6.40 3.38 -47.41
N ARG A 359 6.76 4.30 -46.50
CA ARG A 359 6.67 5.76 -46.75
C ARG A 359 7.74 6.28 -47.71
N GLU A 360 8.92 5.68 -47.72
CA GLU A 360 10.06 6.08 -48.58
C GLU A 360 10.03 5.46 -49.98
N GLY A 361 8.96 4.73 -50.34
CA GLY A 361 8.79 4.11 -51.67
C GLY A 361 9.64 2.86 -51.89
N GLY A 362 10.19 2.27 -50.83
CA GLY A 362 10.96 1.03 -50.89
C GLY A 362 10.06 -0.20 -51.07
N THR A 363 10.50 -1.17 -51.87
CA THR A 363 9.85 -2.48 -52.00
C THR A 363 9.83 -3.20 -50.65
N VAL A 364 8.62 -3.50 -50.15
CA VAL A 364 8.42 -4.24 -48.89
C VAL A 364 9.10 -5.61 -48.99
N PRO A 365 10.08 -5.93 -48.11
CA PRO A 365 10.66 -7.27 -48.07
C PRO A 365 9.61 -8.27 -47.55
N VAL A 366 9.32 -9.30 -48.34
CA VAL A 366 8.51 -10.44 -47.90
C VAL A 366 9.25 -11.14 -46.76
N PRO A 367 8.66 -11.32 -45.56
CA PRO A 367 9.33 -11.99 -44.46
C PRO A 367 9.66 -13.43 -44.86
N GLN A 368 10.96 -13.77 -44.94
CA GLN A 368 11.39 -15.15 -45.08
C GLN A 368 11.13 -15.91 -43.77
N PRO A 369 10.67 -17.17 -43.83
CA PRO A 369 10.45 -17.99 -42.65
C PRO A 369 11.77 -18.16 -41.87
N ASN A 370 11.70 -17.91 -40.56
CA ASN A 370 12.82 -18.03 -39.63
C ASN A 370 13.33 -19.49 -39.62
N PRO A 371 14.63 -19.78 -39.85
CA PRO A 371 15.13 -21.15 -40.01
C PRO A 371 15.25 -21.95 -38.71
N VAL A 372 14.81 -21.40 -37.58
CA VAL A 372 14.77 -22.15 -36.31
C VAL A 372 13.47 -22.91 -36.24
N ALA A 373 13.51 -24.18 -36.64
CA ALA A 373 12.44 -25.13 -36.35
C ALA A 373 12.22 -25.16 -34.83
N ARG A 374 11.08 -24.62 -34.38
CA ARG A 374 10.55 -24.99 -33.06
C ARG A 374 10.36 -26.50 -33.10
N PRO A 375 10.83 -27.28 -32.09
CA PRO A 375 10.44 -28.67 -32.01
C PRO A 375 8.94 -28.69 -31.85
N VAL A 376 8.25 -29.05 -32.93
CA VAL A 376 6.84 -29.40 -32.89
C VAL A 376 6.84 -30.73 -32.17
N GLU A 377 6.51 -30.71 -30.88
CA GLU A 377 6.05 -31.91 -30.19
C GLU A 377 4.79 -32.34 -30.95
N GLN A 378 4.96 -33.28 -31.87
CA GLN A 378 3.86 -33.87 -32.60
C GLN A 378 3.01 -34.59 -31.57
N ALA A 379 1.94 -33.93 -31.13
CA ALA A 379 0.85 -34.58 -30.45
C ALA A 379 0.31 -35.65 -31.40
N THR A 380 0.78 -36.89 -31.25
CA THR A 380 0.11 -38.04 -31.80
C THR A 380 -1.31 -37.99 -31.27
N LEU A 381 -2.27 -37.77 -32.18
CA LEU A 381 -3.68 -37.96 -31.93
C LEU A 381 -3.87 -39.41 -31.46
N GLN A 382 -3.82 -39.64 -30.16
CA GLN A 382 -4.41 -40.82 -29.56
C GLN A 382 -5.91 -40.72 -29.81
N THR A 383 -6.38 -41.57 -30.70
CA THR A 383 -7.80 -41.88 -30.88
C THR A 383 -8.42 -42.11 -29.51
N ALA A 384 -9.41 -41.28 -29.17
CA ALA A 384 -10.16 -41.42 -27.93
C ALA A 384 -10.75 -42.84 -27.82
N PRO A 385 -10.48 -43.59 -26.73
CA PRO A 385 -11.18 -44.85 -26.53
C PRO A 385 -12.65 -44.53 -26.22
N ALA A 386 -13.53 -45.23 -26.95
CA ALA A 386 -14.97 -45.15 -26.78
C ALA A 386 -15.38 -45.33 -25.32
N ARG A 387 -16.28 -44.47 -24.84
CA ARG A 387 -16.92 -44.56 -23.52
C ARG A 387 -17.44 -45.98 -23.29
N ARG A 388 -16.87 -46.68 -22.31
CA ARG A 388 -17.49 -47.86 -21.71
C ARG A 388 -18.14 -47.46 -20.38
N SER A 389 -19.39 -47.89 -20.26
CA SER A 389 -20.34 -47.61 -19.20
C SER A 389 -19.83 -48.06 -17.82
N PHE A 390 -20.17 -47.27 -16.81
CA PHE A 390 -19.84 -47.37 -15.38
C PHE A 390 -20.42 -48.61 -14.65
N TRP A 391 -21.03 -49.58 -15.35
CA TRP A 391 -21.81 -50.66 -14.72
C TRP A 391 -21.21 -52.07 -14.73
N ASN A 392 -19.94 -52.27 -15.09
CA ASN A 392 -19.30 -53.61 -15.04
C ASN A 392 -18.01 -53.62 -14.20
N LEU A 393 -18.13 -53.36 -12.90
CA LEU A 393 -17.05 -53.47 -11.90
C LEU A 393 -17.38 -54.51 -10.80
N PHE A 394 -17.99 -55.62 -11.20
CA PHE A 394 -18.04 -56.84 -10.38
C PHE A 394 -17.80 -58.04 -11.28
N SER A 395 -16.58 -58.59 -11.28
CA SER A 395 -16.30 -60.03 -11.35
C SER A 395 -14.78 -60.28 -11.38
N ASN A 396 -14.38 -61.22 -10.53
CA ASN A 396 -13.02 -61.61 -10.14
C ASN A 396 -12.18 -62.26 -11.24
N GLY A 397 -10.85 -62.30 -11.04
CA GLY A 397 -9.97 -63.35 -11.58
C GLY A 397 -8.52 -62.92 -11.86
N ASP A 398 -7.59 -63.46 -11.05
CA ASP A 398 -6.13 -63.26 -11.00
C ASP A 398 -5.33 -63.84 -12.22
N PRO A 399 -3.99 -64.08 -12.16
CA PRO A 399 -2.89 -63.11 -12.30
C PRO A 399 -1.84 -63.55 -13.36
N VAL A 400 -1.03 -62.65 -13.95
CA VAL A 400 0.23 -63.05 -14.63
C VAL A 400 1.35 -62.01 -14.48
N THR A 401 2.53 -62.54 -14.11
CA THR A 401 3.84 -61.96 -13.76
C THR A 401 4.72 -61.48 -14.93
N PRO A 402 5.87 -60.80 -14.67
CA PRO A 402 6.52 -59.84 -15.59
C PRO A 402 7.78 -60.37 -16.33
N ARG A 403 8.25 -59.62 -17.35
CA ARG A 403 9.60 -59.75 -17.96
C ARG A 403 10.06 -58.41 -18.61
N PRO A 404 11.37 -58.20 -18.89
CA PRO A 404 12.16 -57.03 -18.45
C PRO A 404 12.58 -56.11 -19.63
N PRO A 405 13.29 -54.99 -19.38
CA PRO A 405 13.60 -54.01 -20.41
C PRO A 405 14.79 -54.43 -21.29
N ALA A 406 14.69 -54.15 -22.58
CA ALA A 406 15.79 -54.27 -23.53
C ALA A 406 16.63 -52.99 -23.55
N GLN A 407 17.94 -53.18 -23.43
CA GLN A 407 19.00 -52.18 -23.54
C GLN A 407 19.18 -51.71 -24.99
N ALA A 408 19.55 -50.46 -25.19
CA ALA A 408 20.25 -50.01 -26.41
C ALA A 408 21.32 -48.96 -26.04
N GLN A 409 22.47 -49.09 -26.71
CA GLN A 409 23.81 -48.66 -26.32
C GLN A 409 24.12 -47.15 -26.47
N GLU A 410 25.18 -46.76 -25.74
CA GLU A 410 25.95 -45.53 -25.83
C GLU A 410 26.58 -45.29 -27.21
N GLN A 411 26.62 -44.03 -27.64
CA GLN A 411 27.76 -43.50 -28.40
C GLN A 411 28.17 -42.12 -27.87
N VAL A 412 29.45 -42.06 -27.50
CA VAL A 412 30.18 -40.96 -26.88
C VAL A 412 30.73 -40.04 -27.98
N ALA A 413 30.56 -38.73 -27.83
CA ALA A 413 31.33 -37.73 -28.58
C ALA A 413 32.04 -36.81 -27.57
N GLY A 414 33.37 -36.75 -27.68
CA GLY A 414 34.28 -36.12 -26.71
C GLY A 414 34.33 -34.58 -26.76
N PRO A 415 35.00 -33.96 -25.77
CA PRO A 415 35.02 -32.52 -25.58
C PRO A 415 36.12 -31.83 -26.40
N PRO A 416 35.96 -30.54 -26.79
CA PRO A 416 37.05 -29.75 -27.32
C PRO A 416 37.93 -29.17 -26.20
N ALA A 417 39.25 -29.20 -26.43
CA ALA A 417 40.30 -28.61 -25.59
C ALA A 417 40.38 -27.06 -25.75
N PRO A 418 41.02 -26.34 -24.81
CA PRO A 418 40.82 -24.91 -24.60
C PRO A 418 41.81 -24.02 -25.36
N ALA A 419 41.36 -22.83 -25.76
CA ALA A 419 42.21 -21.77 -26.29
C ALA A 419 42.58 -20.75 -25.20
N GLN A 420 43.83 -20.31 -25.28
CA GLN A 420 44.65 -19.66 -24.27
C GLN A 420 44.33 -18.17 -24.04
N GLN A 421 44.52 -17.72 -22.80
CA GLN A 421 44.82 -16.33 -22.43
C GLN A 421 46.24 -15.96 -22.90
N PRO A 422 46.53 -14.65 -22.97
CA PRO A 422 47.80 -14.19 -22.43
C PRO A 422 47.67 -13.02 -21.46
N ALA A 423 48.47 -13.18 -20.41
CA ALA A 423 49.35 -12.20 -19.76
C ALA A 423 48.74 -11.05 -18.95
N ALA A 424 49.01 -11.17 -17.65
CA ALA A 424 49.11 -10.12 -16.66
C ALA A 424 50.22 -9.10 -16.99
N SER A 425 50.05 -7.89 -16.45
CA SER A 425 51.17 -7.03 -16.06
C SER A 425 50.87 -6.49 -14.66
N ASP A 426 51.81 -6.78 -13.77
CA ASP A 426 51.87 -6.36 -12.37
C ASP A 426 51.82 -4.84 -12.18
N THR A 427 51.29 -4.40 -11.04
CA THR A 427 52.04 -3.55 -10.12
C THR A 427 51.39 -3.56 -8.74
N ALA A 428 52.19 -3.97 -7.77
CA ALA A 428 51.92 -3.94 -6.34
C ALA A 428 52.46 -2.65 -5.71
N ALA A 429 51.78 -2.18 -4.65
CA ALA A 429 52.33 -1.48 -3.47
C ALA A 429 51.15 -1.17 -2.51
N SER A 430 50.95 -1.90 -1.41
CA SER A 430 51.51 -1.67 -0.04
C SER A 430 51.22 -0.26 0.52
N ALA A 431 50.28 -0.06 1.47
CA ALA A 431 50.32 -0.35 2.92
C ALA A 431 50.85 0.83 3.78
N SER A 432 50.03 1.31 4.73
CA SER A 432 50.36 1.88 6.07
C SER A 432 49.08 2.56 6.64
N ALA A 433 48.44 2.20 7.76
CA ALA A 433 48.84 1.97 9.16
C ALA A 433 49.06 3.25 10.01
N ALA A 434 48.56 3.18 11.26
CA ALA A 434 48.77 4.03 12.46
C ALA A 434 47.88 5.30 12.60
N GLU A 435 46.93 5.34 13.56
CA GLU A 435 47.05 5.75 15.00
C GLU A 435 47.28 7.27 15.15
N ASN A 436 46.78 8.04 16.14
CA ASN A 436 45.78 7.98 17.23
C ASN A 436 45.73 9.46 17.80
N PRO A 437 45.30 9.79 19.03
CA PRO A 437 44.23 10.78 19.29
C PRO A 437 44.71 12.06 20.01
N GLN A 438 43.85 13.09 20.13
CA GLN A 438 43.95 14.03 21.26
C GLN A 438 42.66 14.82 21.56
N VAL A 439 42.45 14.96 22.86
CA VAL A 439 41.35 15.54 23.64
C VAL A 439 41.74 16.96 24.10
N ALA A 440 40.76 17.70 24.64
CA ALA A 440 40.85 18.88 25.51
C ALA A 440 40.75 20.23 24.76
N THR A 441 40.06 21.28 25.20
CA THR A 441 39.27 21.62 26.40
C THR A 441 38.66 23.02 26.14
N ALA A 442 37.51 23.30 26.77
CA ALA A 442 36.92 24.63 26.87
C ALA A 442 37.78 25.62 27.70
N PRO A 443 37.49 26.93 27.65
CA PRO A 443 36.95 27.53 28.87
C PRO A 443 35.79 28.53 28.65
N ALA A 444 35.10 28.77 29.76
CA ALA A 444 33.97 29.67 29.96
C ALA A 444 34.38 31.12 30.29
N GLY A 445 33.41 32.02 30.14
CA GLY A 445 33.40 33.43 30.57
C GLY A 445 32.55 34.22 29.57
N GLY A 446 31.39 34.81 29.87
CA GLY A 446 30.99 35.56 31.06
C GLY A 446 30.68 36.97 30.57
N GLY A 447 29.42 37.43 30.61
CA GLY A 447 29.07 38.79 30.24
C GLY A 447 27.60 39.01 29.88
N GLN A 448 26.82 39.45 30.87
CA GLN A 448 25.49 40.04 30.71
C GLN A 448 25.59 41.39 29.97
N ALA A 449 24.69 41.64 29.01
CA ALA A 449 24.25 42.98 28.64
C ALA A 449 22.88 42.93 27.93
N ILE A 450 21.88 43.52 28.58
CA ILE A 450 20.60 43.97 28.00
C ILE A 450 20.85 45.42 27.55
N PRO A 451 20.45 45.85 26.34
CA PRO A 451 19.26 46.73 26.25
C PRO A 451 18.46 46.70 24.94
N ALA A 452 17.29 47.31 25.05
CA ALA A 452 16.48 47.98 24.03
C ALA A 452 15.31 47.18 23.42
N GLU A 453 14.17 47.40 24.08
CA GLU A 453 12.81 47.30 23.60
C GLU A 453 12.61 48.08 22.29
N GLN A 454 12.08 47.42 21.25
CA GLN A 454 11.62 48.03 20.01
C GLN A 454 10.15 47.67 19.75
N PRO A 455 9.37 48.59 19.17
CA PRO A 455 7.92 48.56 19.20
C PRO A 455 7.30 47.53 18.24
N ALA A 456 6.11 47.07 18.62
CA ALA A 456 5.29 46.11 17.89
C ALA A 456 4.97 46.56 16.44
N PRO A 457 5.01 45.67 15.44
CA PRO A 457 4.56 46.00 14.09
C PRO A 457 3.03 45.97 14.00
N GLU A 458 2.46 47.06 13.45
CA GLU A 458 1.06 47.24 13.10
C GLU A 458 0.50 46.09 12.24
N GLN A 459 -0.74 45.69 12.55
CA GLN A 459 -1.50 44.75 11.73
C GLN A 459 -2.00 45.41 10.44
N PRO A 460 -1.76 44.83 9.25
CA PRO A 460 -2.38 45.32 8.03
C PRO A 460 -3.86 44.92 7.96
N LYS A 461 -4.71 45.95 7.75
CA LYS A 461 -6.17 45.88 7.58
C LYS A 461 -6.58 44.83 6.54
N LYS A 462 -7.50 43.94 6.93
CA LYS A 462 -8.15 42.95 6.05
C LYS A 462 -8.87 43.66 4.89
N ARG A 463 -8.53 43.29 3.65
CA ARG A 463 -9.36 43.54 2.46
C ARG A 463 -10.24 42.30 2.20
N PRO A 464 -11.50 42.45 1.74
CA PRO A 464 -12.40 41.32 1.52
C PRO A 464 -11.93 40.43 0.36
N PHE A 465 -12.11 39.11 0.55
CA PHE A 465 -11.51 38.00 -0.20
C PHE A 465 -12.12 37.69 -1.59
N TRP A 466 -13.11 38.45 -2.08
CA TRP A 466 -13.87 38.07 -3.29
C TRP A 466 -13.36 38.64 -4.63
N LYS A 467 -12.08 38.98 -4.77
CA LYS A 467 -11.52 39.48 -6.04
C LYS A 467 -10.11 38.96 -6.34
N ILE A 468 -9.93 37.65 -6.49
CA ILE A 468 -8.76 37.08 -7.19
C ILE A 468 -9.15 35.77 -7.90
N TRP A 469 -10.09 35.82 -8.84
CA TRP A 469 -10.23 34.82 -9.92
C TRP A 469 -10.88 35.53 -11.11
N GLY A 470 -10.05 36.01 -12.03
CA GLY A 470 -10.46 36.68 -13.26
C GLY A 470 -9.30 36.61 -14.25
N ASN A 471 -9.55 35.87 -15.33
CA ASN A 471 -8.68 35.40 -16.42
C ASN A 471 -7.84 34.15 -16.14
#